data_AF-A0A971SZ69-F1
#
_entry.id   AF-A0A971SZ69-F1
#
_cell.length_a   1.000
_cell.length_b   1.000
_cell.length_c   1.000
_cell.angle_alpha   90.00
_cell.angle_beta   90.00
_cell.angle_gamma   90.00
#
_symmetry.space_group_name_H-M   'P 1'
#
loop_
_entity.id
_entity.type
_entity.pdbx_description
1 polymer ?
#
loop_
_entity_poly.entity_id
_entity_poly.type
_entity_poly.pdbx_seq_one_letter_code
_entity_poly.pdbx_strand_id
1 'polypeptide(L)'
;MKYNLPSKKGCLDIFPEIHYGQTLNITVIGDPDGLRYLADLLNYLADFNQDENSDPVGNREHIHLSPECQLGGHSCQVELCRADAKGTGQLPDFMRV
;
A
#
# COMPACT_ATOMS: atom_id res chain seq x y z
N MET A 1 -14.27 13.84 -6.13
CA MET A 1 -13.01 14.33 -6.76
C MET A 1 -12.33 13.16 -7.48
N LYS A 2 -11.57 13.38 -8.57
CA LYS A 2 -10.66 12.31 -9.05
C LYS A 2 -9.43 12.33 -8.15
N TYR A 3 -9.32 11.35 -7.27
CA TYR A 3 -8.10 11.14 -6.51
C TYR A 3 -6.99 10.78 -7.51
N ASN A 4 -6.00 11.66 -7.66
CA ASN A 4 -4.86 11.38 -8.51
C ASN A 4 -3.91 10.50 -7.71
N LEU A 5 -3.75 9.25 -8.13
CA LEU A 5 -2.77 8.34 -7.55
C LEU A 5 -1.38 9.00 -7.60
N PRO A 6 -0.63 9.05 -6.48
CA PRO A 6 0.72 9.58 -6.46
C PRO A 6 1.59 8.93 -7.53
N SER A 7 2.27 9.77 -8.32
CA SER A 7 3.24 9.30 -9.30
C SER A 7 4.55 8.93 -8.62
N LYS A 8 5.19 7.85 -9.07
CA LYS A 8 6.51 7.44 -8.59
C LYS A 8 7.52 8.59 -8.67
N LYS A 9 8.27 8.77 -7.58
CA LYS A 9 9.44 9.65 -7.50
C LYS A 9 10.55 8.93 -6.76
N GLY A 10 11.81 9.22 -7.11
CA GLY A 10 12.98 8.62 -6.48
C GLY A 10 13.04 7.09 -6.59
N CYS A 11 13.91 6.51 -5.77
CA CYS A 11 14.11 5.07 -5.61
C CYS A 11 13.51 4.59 -4.29
N LEU A 12 12.71 3.52 -4.36
CA LEU A 12 12.08 2.86 -3.22
C LEU A 12 12.17 1.34 -3.44
N ASP A 13 12.76 0.65 -2.48
CA ASP A 13 12.81 -0.80 -2.43
C ASP A 13 12.12 -1.33 -1.17
N ILE A 14 11.34 -2.40 -1.33
CA ILE A 14 10.64 -3.09 -0.24
C ILE A 14 10.78 -4.59 -0.43
N PHE A 15 11.37 -5.26 0.56
CA PHE A 15 11.58 -6.72 0.51
C PHE A 15 11.62 -7.35 1.91
N PRO A 16 11.10 -8.59 2.06
CA PRO A 16 11.17 -9.32 3.31
C PRO A 16 12.51 -10.06 3.48
N GLU A 17 12.95 -10.21 4.73
CA GLU A 17 13.90 -11.26 5.11
C GLU A 17 13.11 -12.52 5.49
N ILE A 18 13.41 -13.65 4.85
CA ILE A 18 12.71 -14.92 5.05
C ILE A 18 13.69 -15.98 5.55
N HIS A 19 13.51 -16.47 6.77
CA HIS A 19 14.27 -17.59 7.34
C HIS A 19 13.35 -18.78 7.60
N TYR A 20 13.72 -19.95 7.08
CA TYR A 20 12.93 -21.18 7.22
C TYR A 20 11.44 -21.04 6.85
N GLY A 21 11.14 -20.22 5.83
CA GLY A 21 9.77 -19.97 5.38
C GLY A 21 8.98 -18.97 6.24
N GLN A 22 9.59 -18.39 7.27
CA GLN A 22 9.00 -17.35 8.09
C GLN A 22 9.60 -15.99 7.74
N THR A 23 8.73 -15.00 7.53
CA THR A 23 9.14 -13.59 7.40
C THR A 23 9.59 -13.08 8.76
N LEU A 24 10.86 -12.69 8.87
CA LEU A 24 11.43 -12.16 10.12
C LEU A 24 11.31 -10.64 10.21
N ASN A 25 11.60 -9.95 9.11
CA ASN A 25 11.43 -8.50 8.99
C ASN A 25 11.09 -8.11 7.55
N ILE A 26 10.69 -6.85 7.40
CA ILE A 26 10.51 -6.20 6.11
C ILE A 26 11.43 -5.00 6.10
N THR A 27 12.28 -4.92 5.08
CA THR A 27 13.10 -3.74 4.83
C THR A 27 12.35 -2.82 3.88
N VAL A 28 12.20 -1.55 4.28
CA VAL A 28 11.73 -0.45 3.43
C VAL A 28 12.88 0.54 3.34
N ILE A 29 13.42 0.75 2.14
CA ILE A 29 14.58 1.61 1.92
C ILE A 29 14.38 2.46 0.66
N GLY A 30 14.91 3.67 0.67
CA GLY A 30 14.83 4.54 -0.49
C GLY A 30 15.61 5.82 -0.29
N ASP A 31 15.70 6.61 -1.35
CA ASP A 31 16.12 8.00 -1.25
C ASP A 31 15.00 8.88 -0.64
N PRO A 32 15.26 10.15 -0.27
CA PRO A 32 14.23 11.00 0.31
C PRO A 32 12.95 11.14 -0.54
N ASP A 33 13.05 11.11 -1.86
CA ASP A 33 11.89 11.24 -2.75
C ASP A 33 11.09 9.94 -2.84
N GLY A 34 11.75 8.78 -2.83
CA GLY A 34 11.11 7.46 -2.79
C GLY A 34 10.39 7.20 -1.48
N LEU A 35 10.97 7.62 -0.36
CA LEU A 35 10.32 7.52 0.96
C LEU A 35 9.12 8.48 1.06
N ARG A 36 9.22 9.69 0.50
CA ARG A 36 8.07 10.62 0.40
C ARG A 36 6.99 10.07 -0.52
N TYR A 37 7.37 9.44 -1.63
CA TYR A 37 6.42 8.76 -2.52
C TYR A 37 5.62 7.68 -1.78
N LEU A 38 6.27 6.86 -0.96
CA LEU A 38 5.55 5.89 -0.12
C LEU A 38 4.58 6.58 0.86
N ALA A 39 5.03 7.66 1.52
CA ALA A 39 4.18 8.42 2.43
C ALA A 39 2.95 9.02 1.70
N ASP A 40 3.13 9.55 0.49
CA ASP A 40 2.05 10.08 -0.34
C ASP A 40 1.03 8.98 -0.71
N LEU A 41 1.47 7.76 -1.01
CA LEU A 41 0.58 6.62 -1.26
C LEU A 41 -0.22 6.23 -0.02
N LEU A 42 0.41 6.23 1.15
CA LEU A 42 -0.27 5.93 2.42
C LEU A 42 -1.30 7.00 2.77
N ASN A 43 -0.96 8.28 2.59
CA ASN A 43 -1.89 9.39 2.79
C ASN A 43 -3.04 9.33 1.79
N TYR A 44 -2.77 9.01 0.52
CA TYR A 44 -3.80 8.79 -0.48
C TYR A 44 -4.82 7.74 -0.02
N LEU A 45 -4.36 6.59 0.49
CA LEU A 45 -5.26 5.54 0.98
C LEU A 45 -6.05 5.99 2.20
N ALA A 46 -5.40 6.67 3.15
CA ALA A 46 -6.04 7.19 4.34
C ALA A 46 -7.16 8.19 4.02
N ASP A 47 -6.93 9.08 3.05
CA ASP A 47 -7.86 10.13 2.63
C ASP A 47 -8.88 9.68 1.57
N PHE A 48 -8.78 8.43 1.09
CA PHE A 48 -9.63 7.90 0.03
C PHE A 48 -11.11 7.88 0.45
N ASN A 49 -11.98 8.67 -0.20
CA ASN A 49 -13.40 8.64 0.11
C ASN A 49 -14.09 7.45 -0.56
N GLN A 50 -14.28 6.37 0.20
CA GLN A 50 -14.92 5.13 -0.27
C GLN A 50 -16.37 5.34 -0.73
N ASP A 51 -17.08 6.35 -0.20
CA ASP A 51 -18.47 6.63 -0.57
C ASP A 51 -18.59 7.26 -1.97
N GLU A 52 -17.53 7.92 -2.43
CA GLU A 52 -17.47 8.53 -3.77
C GLU A 52 -16.98 7.55 -4.86
N ASN A 53 -16.42 6.40 -4.50
CA ASN A 53 -16.00 5.36 -5.45
C ASN A 53 -17.22 4.54 -5.92
N SER A 54 -17.23 4.05 -7.16
CA SER A 54 -18.26 3.16 -7.72
C SER A 54 -18.21 1.71 -7.22
N ASP A 55 -17.18 1.32 -6.47
CA ASP A 55 -17.02 -0.07 -6.05
C ASP A 55 -18.13 -0.57 -5.11
N PRO A 56 -18.42 -1.88 -5.10
CA PRO A 56 -19.42 -2.48 -4.20
C PRO A 56 -19.18 -2.22 -2.71
N VAL A 57 -20.26 -2.17 -1.93
CA VAL A 57 -20.22 -2.23 -0.46
C VAL A 57 -19.52 -3.52 -0.03
N GLY A 58 -18.62 -3.41 0.95
CA GLY A 58 -17.79 -4.52 1.43
C GLY A 58 -16.39 -4.58 0.82
N ASN A 59 -16.14 -3.90 -0.31
CA ASN A 59 -14.81 -3.80 -0.91
C ASN A 59 -13.85 -2.95 -0.05
N ARG A 60 -12.55 -3.12 -0.33
CA ARG A 60 -11.45 -2.36 0.26
C ARG A 60 -10.64 -1.72 -0.85
N GLU A 61 -9.95 -0.64 -0.54
CA GLU A 61 -9.09 0.05 -1.51
C GLU A 61 -7.68 -0.50 -1.41
N HIS A 62 -7.10 -0.88 -2.54
CA HIS A 62 -5.77 -1.48 -2.63
C HIS A 62 -4.94 -0.79 -3.69
N ILE A 63 -3.64 -0.62 -3.40
CA ILE A 63 -2.63 -0.20 -4.38
C ILE A 63 -1.60 -1.31 -4.47
N HIS A 64 -1.35 -1.77 -5.69
CA HIS A 64 -0.31 -2.75 -5.97
C HIS A 64 0.94 -2.06 -6.54
N LEU A 65 2.08 -2.32 -5.92
CA LEU A 65 3.39 -1.85 -6.34
C LEU A 65 4.21 -3.05 -6.85
N SER A 66 4.68 -2.94 -8.08
CA SER A 66 5.47 -3.99 -8.73
C SER A 66 6.95 -3.60 -8.80
N PRO A 67 7.87 -4.58 -8.67
CA PRO A 67 9.28 -4.39 -8.99
C PRO A 67 9.47 -3.88 -10.42
N GLU A 68 10.51 -3.06 -10.62
CA GLU A 68 10.87 -2.42 -11.91
C GLU A 68 9.83 -1.43 -12.46
N CYS A 69 8.68 -1.27 -11.80
CA CYS A 69 7.67 -0.26 -12.10
C CYS A 69 7.67 0.80 -11.00
N GLN A 70 6.91 0.57 -9.92
CA GLN A 70 6.81 1.48 -8.78
C GLN A 70 7.96 1.30 -7.79
N LEU A 71 8.56 0.10 -7.76
CA LEU A 71 9.63 -0.27 -6.84
C LEU A 71 10.94 -0.55 -7.58
N GLY A 72 12.05 -0.55 -6.86
CA GLY A 72 13.35 -0.99 -7.38
C GLY A 72 13.40 -2.50 -7.65
N GLY A 73 14.42 -2.94 -8.39
CA GLY A 73 14.53 -4.32 -8.89
C GLY A 73 14.81 -5.37 -7.81
N HIS A 74 15.23 -4.98 -6.60
CA HIS A 74 15.43 -5.91 -5.48
C HIS A 74 14.16 -6.14 -4.66
N SER A 75 13.09 -5.44 -4.99
CA SER A 75 11.84 -5.51 -4.26
C SER A 75 11.06 -6.79 -4.54
N CYS A 76 10.17 -7.13 -3.61
CA CYS A 76 9.05 -8.03 -3.91
C CYS A 76 7.84 -7.21 -4.38
N GLN A 77 6.81 -7.90 -4.87
CA GLN A 77 5.51 -7.26 -5.07
C GLN A 77 4.93 -6.84 -3.71
N VAL A 78 4.37 -5.63 -3.63
CA VAL A 78 3.80 -5.06 -2.41
C VAL A 78 2.36 -4.64 -2.65
N GLU A 79 1.50 -4.91 -1.69
CA GLU A 79 0.14 -4.41 -1.64
C GLU A 79 0.01 -3.45 -0.45
N LEU A 80 -0.51 -2.25 -0.71
CA LEU A 80 -0.93 -1.30 0.31
C LEU A 80 -2.47 -1.29 0.34
N CYS A 81 -3.07 -1.43 1.52
CA CYS A 81 -4.51 -1.62 1.64
C CYS A 81 -5.10 -0.70 2.72
N ARG A 82 -6.21 -0.04 2.38
CA ARG A 82 -7.14 0.54 3.36
C ARG A 82 -8.11 -0.56 3.80
N ALA A 83 -7.92 -1.04 5.02
CA ALA A 83 -8.50 -2.30 5.48
C ALA A 83 -9.97 -2.25 5.91
N ASP A 84 -10.55 -1.07 6.16
CA ASP A 84 -11.96 -0.92 6.47
C ASP A 84 -12.83 -1.12 5.22
N ALA A 85 -13.86 -1.96 5.35
CA ALA A 85 -14.80 -2.22 4.26
C ALA A 85 -15.68 -1.00 3.95
N LYS A 86 -15.82 -0.67 2.67
CA LYS A 86 -16.76 0.33 2.17
C LYS A 86 -18.16 0.07 2.72
N GLY A 87 -18.81 1.14 3.19
CA GLY A 87 -20.19 1.13 3.68
C GLY A 87 -20.39 0.53 5.07
N THR A 88 -19.44 -0.24 5.61
CA THR A 88 -19.55 -0.85 6.95
C THR A 88 -18.47 -0.39 7.93
N GLY A 89 -17.34 0.11 7.43
CA GLY A 89 -16.17 0.45 8.25
C GLY A 89 -15.52 -0.75 8.92
N GLN A 90 -15.92 -1.98 8.58
CA GLN A 90 -15.48 -3.18 9.29
C GLN A 90 -14.06 -3.57 8.88
N LEU A 91 -13.18 -3.68 9.89
CA LEU A 91 -11.88 -4.32 9.76
C LEU A 91 -12.00 -5.85 9.70
N PRO A 92 -11.05 -6.53 9.04
CA PRO A 92 -10.93 -8.00 9.10
C PRO A 92 -10.77 -8.50 10.53
N ASP A 93 -11.31 -9.68 10.82
CA ASP A 93 -11.30 -10.23 12.19
C ASP A 93 -9.89 -10.38 12.77
N PHE A 94 -8.88 -10.70 11.95
CA PHE A 94 -7.50 -10.83 12.40
C PHE A 94 -6.83 -9.49 12.83
N MET A 95 -7.43 -8.35 12.49
CA MET A 95 -6.96 -7.02 12.93
C MET A 95 -7.67 -6.53 14.20
N ARG A 96 -8.70 -7.23 14.67
CA ARG A 96 -9.40 -6.89 15.92
C ARG A 96 -8.58 -7.48 17.08
N VAL A 97 -7.61 -6.70 17.55
CA VAL A 97 -6.79 -7.02 18.73
C VAL A 97 -7.54 -6.70 20.02
#